data_AF-A0A0D3BAD0-F1
#
_entry.id   AF-A0A0D3BAD0-F1
#
_cell.length_a   1.000
_cell.length_b   1.000
_cell.length_c   1.000
_cell.angle_alpha   90.00
_cell.angle_beta   90.00
_cell.angle_gamma   90.00
#
_symmetry.space_group_name_H-M   'P 1'
#
loop_
_entity.id
_entity.type
_entity.pdbx_description
1 polymer ?
#
loop_
_entity_poly.entity_id
_entity_poly.type
_entity_poly.pdbx_seq_one_letter_code
_entity_poly.pdbx_strand_id
1 'polypeptide(L)'
;MVTAASRPLVTVQGLDNDMTTDQSPTVVLPNVMTAPVCPDIVSFVHAQISNNSRQPYAVSTKAGQQTSAESWGTGRAVSRIPRVPGGGTHRAVQAAFGNQCRGGRMFAPTKDYRLWHRRVNVNMKRHAIVSAIAVPALVVARGHKIENVPELPLVVSDSVEAVEKTSVAIKVLKQIGAYDDAEKAKESIGIRSGVGKMRNRRYVSRKGPLVVYGTEGSKIVKAFRNLPGVELCHVERLNLLKLAPGGHLGRFVIWTKSAFEKLEGI
;
A
#
# COMPACT_ATOMS: atom_id res chain seq x y z
N MET A 1 -4.06 -15.99 -27.60
CA MET A 1 -5.26 -15.26 -27.13
C MET A 1 -5.98 -16.17 -26.16
N VAL A 2 -5.83 -15.95 -24.85
CA VAL A 2 -6.59 -16.71 -23.86
C VAL A 2 -7.91 -15.98 -23.68
N THR A 3 -8.97 -16.52 -24.27
CA THR A 3 -10.35 -16.11 -24.01
C THR A 3 -10.69 -16.49 -22.57
N ALA A 4 -10.41 -15.58 -21.61
CA ALA A 4 -11.01 -15.69 -20.30
C ALA A 4 -12.53 -15.66 -20.49
N ALA A 5 -13.26 -16.57 -19.84
CA ALA A 5 -14.71 -16.60 -19.86
C ALA A 5 -15.26 -15.31 -19.21
N SER A 6 -15.36 -14.25 -20.01
CA SER A 6 -15.93 -12.98 -19.60
C SER A 6 -17.44 -13.09 -19.74
N ARG A 7 -18.17 -12.88 -18.64
CA ARG A 7 -19.55 -12.45 -18.76
C ARG A 7 -19.53 -11.10 -19.49
N PRO A 8 -20.20 -10.96 -20.64
CA PRO A 8 -20.17 -9.72 -21.40
C PRO A 8 -20.88 -8.58 -20.66
N LEU A 9 -21.80 -8.91 -19.76
CA LEU A 9 -22.58 -7.98 -18.96
C LEU A 9 -22.38 -8.27 -17.48
N VAL A 10 -22.34 -7.20 -16.69
CA VAL A 10 -22.27 -7.20 -15.22
C VAL A 10 -23.50 -6.50 -14.69
N THR A 11 -24.12 -7.07 -13.66
CA THR A 11 -25.30 -6.50 -13.03
C THR A 11 -24.91 -5.34 -12.11
N VAL A 12 -25.68 -4.26 -12.14
CA VAL A 12 -25.51 -3.13 -11.22
C VAL A 12 -26.41 -3.38 -10.02
N GLN A 13 -25.79 -3.54 -8.85
CA GLN A 13 -26.49 -3.75 -7.60
C GLN A 13 -27.12 -2.43 -7.14
N GLY A 14 -28.44 -2.43 -6.99
CA GLY A 14 -29.20 -1.29 -6.45
C GLY A 14 -29.07 -1.18 -4.93
N LEU A 15 -29.27 0.02 -4.41
CA LEU A 15 -29.44 0.29 -2.98
C LEU A 15 -30.92 0.40 -2.61
N ASP A 16 -31.26 0.30 -1.32
CA ASP A 16 -32.65 0.42 -0.82
C ASP A 16 -33.40 1.70 -1.26
N ASN A 17 -32.68 2.76 -1.60
CA ASN A 17 -33.25 4.03 -2.06
C ASN A 17 -33.37 4.15 -3.58
N ASP A 18 -32.87 3.17 -4.34
CA ASP A 18 -32.95 3.19 -5.80
C ASP A 18 -34.34 2.71 -6.25
N MET A 19 -34.85 3.32 -7.32
CA MET A 19 -36.12 2.91 -7.92
C MET A 19 -36.01 1.46 -8.39
N THR A 20 -36.79 0.57 -7.78
CA THR A 20 -36.86 -0.84 -8.17
C THR A 20 -37.60 -0.95 -9.50
N THR A 21 -36.86 -1.14 -10.59
CA THR A 21 -37.43 -1.58 -11.88
C THR A 21 -37.43 -3.10 -11.97
N ASP A 22 -38.37 -3.67 -12.73
CA ASP A 22 -38.50 -5.13 -12.92
C ASP A 22 -37.22 -5.81 -13.48
N GLN A 23 -36.32 -5.02 -14.09
CA GLN A 23 -35.00 -5.47 -14.53
C GLN A 23 -33.90 -4.69 -13.81
N SER A 24 -32.88 -5.42 -13.35
CA SER A 24 -31.67 -4.82 -12.81
C SER A 24 -30.83 -4.21 -13.95
N PRO A 25 -30.34 -2.97 -13.79
CA PRO A 25 -29.49 -2.35 -14.81
C PRO A 25 -28.21 -3.17 -15.00
N THR A 26 -27.76 -3.33 -16.24
CA THR A 26 -26.52 -4.03 -16.58
C THR A 26 -25.53 -3.10 -17.29
N VAL A 27 -24.24 -3.38 -17.16
CA VAL A 27 -23.15 -2.65 -17.82
C VAL A 27 -22.22 -3.64 -18.50
N VAL A 28 -21.66 -3.26 -19.65
CA VAL A 28 -20.70 -4.07 -20.40
C VAL A 28 -19.39 -4.21 -19.61
N LEU A 29 -18.82 -5.41 -19.59
CA LEU A 29 -17.51 -5.66 -18.97
C LEU A 29 -16.40 -4.92 -19.75
N PRO A 30 -15.61 -4.04 -19.10
CA PRO A 30 -14.52 -3.33 -19.76
C PRO A 30 -13.44 -4.29 -20.27
N ASN A 31 -12.88 -3.99 -21.44
CA ASN A 31 -11.77 -4.77 -22.02
C ASN A 31 -10.55 -4.90 -21.10
N VAL A 32 -10.35 -3.96 -20.18
CA VAL A 32 -9.27 -4.01 -19.18
C VAL A 32 -9.35 -5.26 -18.29
N MET A 33 -10.55 -5.79 -18.05
CA MET A 33 -10.77 -6.98 -17.20
C MET A 33 -10.52 -8.30 -17.92
N THR A 34 -10.38 -8.30 -19.26
CA THR A 34 -10.01 -9.49 -20.04
C THR A 34 -8.49 -9.62 -20.25
N ALA A 35 -7.73 -8.62 -19.79
CA ALA A 35 -6.28 -8.61 -19.92
C ALA A 35 -5.62 -9.76 -19.14
N PRO A 36 -4.47 -10.27 -19.62
CA PRO A 36 -3.76 -11.33 -18.94
C PRO A 36 -3.22 -10.87 -17.57
N VAL A 37 -3.28 -11.78 -16.61
CA VAL A 37 -2.75 -11.56 -15.27
C VAL A 37 -1.24 -11.78 -15.28
N CYS A 38 -0.46 -10.71 -15.06
CA CYS A 38 1.00 -10.76 -15.01
C CYS A 38 1.53 -10.42 -13.60
N PRO A 39 1.64 -11.40 -12.68
CA PRO A 39 2.06 -11.16 -11.29
C PRO A 39 3.47 -10.58 -11.17
N ASP A 40 4.39 -10.96 -12.05
CA ASP A 40 5.80 -10.54 -12.00
C ASP A 40 5.95 -9.03 -12.22
N ILE A 41 5.23 -8.50 -13.23
CA ILE A 41 5.20 -7.07 -13.54
C ILE A 41 4.62 -6.30 -12.37
N VAL A 42 3.56 -6.82 -11.75
CA VAL A 42 2.89 -6.19 -10.61
C VAL A 42 3.80 -6.13 -9.39
N SER A 43 4.45 -7.25 -9.05
CA SER A 43 5.41 -7.31 -7.94
C SER A 43 6.59 -6.35 -8.16
N PHE A 44 7.17 -6.35 -9.36
CA PHE A 44 8.27 -5.47 -9.72
C PHE A 44 7.88 -4.00 -9.61
N VAL A 45 6.79 -3.59 -10.28
CA VAL A 45 6.33 -2.20 -10.29
C VAL A 45 5.92 -1.76 -8.88
N HIS A 46 5.24 -2.62 -8.12
CA HIS A 46 4.88 -2.34 -6.74
C HIS A 46 6.12 -2.06 -5.88
N ALA A 47 7.18 -2.87 -6.00
CA ALA A 47 8.43 -2.65 -5.27
C ALA A 47 9.08 -1.29 -5.62
N GLN A 48 9.13 -0.93 -6.90
CA GLN A 48 9.70 0.34 -7.35
C GLN A 48 8.87 1.55 -6.86
N ILE A 49 7.54 1.50 -7.00
CA ILE A 49 6.65 2.59 -6.55
C ILE A 49 6.69 2.72 -5.02
N SER A 50 6.73 1.61 -4.29
CA SER A 50 6.81 1.62 -2.82
C SER A 50 8.07 2.32 -2.32
N ASN A 51 9.21 2.14 -3.01
CA ASN A 51 10.46 2.83 -2.68
C ASN A 51 10.37 4.36 -2.80
N ASN A 52 9.51 4.88 -3.68
CA ASN A 52 9.35 6.32 -3.91
C ASN A 52 8.70 7.07 -2.74
N SER A 53 8.07 6.35 -1.80
CA SER A 53 7.49 6.95 -0.59
C SER A 53 8.50 7.16 0.55
N ARG A 54 9.75 6.69 0.37
CA ARG A 54 10.77 6.74 1.41
C ARG A 54 11.41 8.13 1.48
N GLN A 55 11.56 8.63 2.70
CA GLN A 55 12.37 9.83 2.96
C GLN A 55 13.85 9.43 3.06
N PRO A 56 14.77 10.13 2.37
CA PRO A 56 16.19 9.92 2.54
C PRO A 56 16.63 10.12 3.99
N TYR A 57 17.53 9.26 4.47
CA TYR A 57 18.11 9.35 5.82
C TYR A 57 19.59 8.95 5.78
N ALA A 58 20.39 9.60 6.62
CA ALA A 58 21.83 9.41 6.68
C ALA A 58 22.34 9.51 8.12
N VAL A 59 23.51 8.92 8.38
CA VAL A 59 24.27 9.20 9.61
C VAL A 59 24.97 10.54 9.43
N SER A 60 25.12 11.32 10.50
CA SER A 60 25.90 12.56 10.46
C SER A 60 27.32 12.32 9.93
N THR A 61 27.78 13.18 9.03
CA THR A 61 29.09 13.06 8.36
C THR A 61 30.25 13.10 9.35
N LYS A 62 30.10 13.84 10.46
CA LYS A 62 31.11 13.98 11.52
C LYS A 62 30.94 12.96 12.67
N ALA A 63 29.95 12.06 12.60
CA ALA A 63 29.69 11.10 13.67
C ALA A 63 30.92 10.20 13.91
N GLY A 64 31.37 10.10 15.16
CA GLY A 64 32.55 9.31 15.54
C GLY A 64 33.88 9.83 15.01
N GLN A 65 33.91 11.07 14.49
CA GLN A 65 35.11 11.71 13.91
C GLN A 65 35.51 13.04 14.57
N GLN A 66 34.78 13.47 15.61
CA GLN A 66 35.04 14.74 16.29
C GLN A 66 36.10 14.63 17.40
N THR A 67 36.47 13.41 17.78
CA THR A 67 37.43 13.18 18.86
C THR A 67 38.85 13.23 18.31
N SER A 68 39.68 14.17 18.74
CA SER A 68 41.12 14.13 18.43
C SER A 68 41.72 12.83 18.97
N ALA A 69 42.37 12.05 18.11
CA ALA A 69 42.99 10.79 18.51
C ALA A 69 44.05 10.35 17.49
N GLU A 70 45.16 9.85 18.00
CA GLU A 70 46.33 9.42 17.21
C GLU A 70 46.81 8.06 17.68
N SER A 71 47.45 7.31 16.78
CA SER A 71 48.01 6.00 17.13
C SER A 71 49.30 6.16 17.92
N TRP A 72 49.44 5.41 19.00
CA TRP A 72 50.67 5.39 19.79
C TRP A 72 51.81 4.60 19.14
N GLY A 73 51.56 3.92 18.03
CA GLY A 73 52.53 3.05 17.38
C GLY A 73 52.73 1.73 18.15
N THR A 74 53.90 1.11 17.95
CA THR A 74 54.28 -0.17 18.56
C THR A 74 54.92 0.01 19.95
N GLY A 75 55.20 -1.10 20.65
CA GLY A 75 56.01 -1.10 21.87
C GLY A 75 55.26 -0.78 23.18
N ARG A 76 53.91 -0.78 23.16
CA ARG A 76 53.08 -0.46 24.34
C ARG A 76 52.15 -1.60 24.79
N ALA A 77 52.39 -2.84 24.32
CA ALA A 77 51.54 -4.01 24.55
C ALA A 77 50.04 -3.78 24.25
N VAL A 78 49.75 -2.92 23.26
CA VAL A 78 48.42 -2.41 22.95
C VAL A 78 48.25 -2.31 21.43
N SER A 79 47.02 -2.48 20.92
CA SER A 79 46.71 -2.38 19.49
C SER A 79 46.99 -0.98 18.90
N ARG A 80 47.37 -0.94 17.62
CA ARG A 80 47.79 0.28 16.88
C ARG A 80 46.63 1.23 16.50
N ILE A 81 45.49 1.14 17.17
CA ILE A 81 44.31 1.96 16.89
C ILE A 81 44.52 3.37 17.46
N PRO A 82 44.04 4.45 16.79
CA PRO A 82 44.07 5.80 17.34
C PRO A 82 43.42 5.92 18.73
N ARG A 83 44.05 6.67 19.64
CA ARG A 83 43.62 6.83 21.03
C ARG A 83 43.46 8.30 21.41
N VAL A 84 42.47 8.57 22.27
CA VAL A 84 42.21 9.92 22.78
C VAL A 84 43.39 10.40 23.63
N PRO A 85 43.96 11.57 23.36
CA PRO A 85 45.08 12.11 24.13
C PRO A 85 44.63 12.57 25.53
N GLY A 86 45.60 12.78 26.42
CA GLY A 86 45.39 13.27 27.77
C GLY A 86 45.25 12.18 28.83
N GLY A 87 44.85 12.59 30.04
CA GLY A 87 44.64 11.75 31.22
C GLY A 87 43.59 12.37 32.14
N GLY A 88 43.22 11.66 33.21
CA GLY A 88 42.28 12.18 34.23
C GLY A 88 40.79 12.02 33.94
N THR A 89 40.41 11.57 32.72
CA THR A 89 39.03 11.16 32.43
C THR A 89 38.99 9.69 32.06
N HIS A 90 37.87 9.01 32.34
CA HIS A 90 37.68 7.61 31.94
C HIS A 90 37.74 7.40 30.42
N ARG A 91 37.56 8.45 29.62
CA ARG A 91 37.61 8.40 28.15
C ARG A 91 39.01 8.57 27.58
N ALA A 92 39.92 9.25 28.29
CA ALA A 92 41.31 9.38 27.87
C ALA A 92 41.95 8.00 27.65
N VAL A 93 42.92 7.89 26.74
CA VAL A 93 43.61 6.64 26.40
C VAL A 93 42.76 5.58 25.68
N GLN A 94 41.43 5.71 25.65
CA GLN A 94 40.55 4.79 24.93
C GLN A 94 40.68 4.91 23.41
N ALA A 95 40.41 3.81 22.71
CA ALA A 95 40.39 3.79 21.25
C ALA A 95 39.23 4.61 20.67
N ALA A 96 39.50 5.34 19.59
CA ALA A 96 38.56 6.20 18.88
C ALA A 96 38.74 6.09 17.36
N PHE A 97 37.87 6.76 16.59
CA PHE A 97 37.77 6.75 15.11
C PHE A 97 37.50 5.40 14.43
N GLY A 98 38.07 4.29 14.89
CA GLY A 98 37.93 2.99 14.26
C GLY A 98 36.48 2.49 14.25
N ASN A 99 36.09 1.76 13.21
CA ASN A 99 34.79 1.10 13.13
C ASN A 99 34.64 -0.05 14.14
N GLN A 100 35.77 -0.58 14.62
CA GLN A 100 35.84 -1.54 15.72
C GLN A 100 35.77 -0.88 17.12
N CYS A 101 35.74 0.46 17.20
CA CYS A 101 35.77 1.19 18.46
C CYS A 101 34.37 1.63 18.89
N ARG A 102 34.10 1.54 20.21
CA ARG A 102 32.90 2.16 20.79
C ARG A 102 32.93 3.67 20.59
N GLY A 103 31.88 4.21 19.96
CA GLY A 103 31.78 5.63 19.62
C GLY A 103 32.63 6.08 18.42
N GLY A 104 33.29 5.15 17.72
CA GLY A 104 33.97 5.43 16.46
C GLY A 104 33.00 5.49 15.27
N ARG A 105 33.50 5.90 14.10
CA ARG A 105 32.68 5.98 12.88
C ARG A 105 32.49 4.60 12.25
N MET A 106 31.40 4.41 11.52
CA MET A 106 31.24 3.24 10.65
C MET A 106 32.16 3.35 9.43
N PHE A 107 32.49 2.20 8.82
CA PHE A 107 33.24 2.16 7.55
C PHE A 107 32.42 2.74 6.39
N ALA A 108 31.20 2.23 6.19
CA ALA A 108 30.25 2.68 5.16
C ALA A 108 28.91 3.11 5.80
N PRO A 109 28.85 4.29 6.46
CA PRO A 109 27.61 4.81 7.01
C PRO A 109 26.61 5.13 5.90
N THR A 110 25.32 5.18 6.23
CA THR A 110 24.30 5.64 5.26
C THR A 110 24.58 7.07 4.83
N LYS A 111 24.46 7.31 3.53
CA LYS A 111 24.69 8.60 2.90
C LYS A 111 23.39 9.15 2.33
N ASP A 112 23.32 10.47 2.29
CA ASP A 112 22.24 11.26 1.72
C ASP A 112 22.06 11.01 0.22
N TYR A 113 23.16 10.86 -0.52
CA TYR A 113 23.16 10.60 -1.96
C TYR A 113 22.73 9.17 -2.36
N ARG A 114 22.27 8.33 -1.42
CA ARG A 114 21.71 7.01 -1.75
C ARG A 114 20.44 7.20 -2.58
N LEU A 115 20.39 6.59 -3.77
CA LEU A 115 19.21 6.64 -4.63
C LEU A 115 18.07 5.75 -4.08
N TRP A 116 17.08 6.39 -3.46
CA TRP A 116 15.85 5.74 -2.97
C TRP A 116 14.78 5.66 -4.05
N HIS A 117 14.62 6.74 -4.82
CA HIS A 117 13.58 6.84 -5.83
C HIS A 117 13.94 6.05 -7.08
N ARG A 118 12.93 5.43 -7.69
CA ARG A 118 13.03 4.57 -8.85
C ARG A 118 12.01 5.03 -9.89
N ARG A 119 12.52 5.35 -11.09
CA ARG A 119 11.68 5.66 -12.25
C ARG A 119 11.14 4.34 -12.82
N VAL A 120 9.83 4.30 -13.05
CA VAL A 120 9.16 3.15 -13.68
C VAL A 120 8.67 3.57 -15.05
N ASN A 121 8.81 2.69 -16.05
CA ASN A 121 8.26 2.93 -17.38
C ASN A 121 6.73 3.03 -17.31
N VAL A 122 6.16 4.03 -17.99
CA VAL A 122 4.71 4.30 -18.01
C VAL A 122 3.93 3.10 -18.53
N ASN A 123 4.40 2.46 -19.61
CA ASN A 123 3.73 1.29 -20.18
C ASN A 123 3.72 0.11 -19.20
N MET A 124 4.84 -0.15 -18.53
CA MET A 124 4.93 -1.20 -17.52
C MET A 124 4.01 -0.91 -16.32
N LYS A 125 3.89 0.36 -15.92
CA LYS A 125 2.96 0.78 -14.87
C LYS A 125 1.50 0.59 -15.28
N ARG A 126 1.14 0.91 -16.54
CA ARG A 126 -0.19 0.67 -17.09
C ARG A 126 -0.52 -0.82 -17.10
N HIS A 127 0.37 -1.66 -17.63
CA HIS A 127 0.21 -3.11 -17.59
C HIS A 127 0.05 -3.64 -16.16
N ALA A 128 0.82 -3.14 -15.19
CA ALA A 128 0.66 -3.54 -13.80
C ALA A 128 -0.73 -3.17 -13.23
N ILE A 129 -1.25 -1.98 -13.55
CA ILE A 129 -2.59 -1.55 -13.10
C ILE A 129 -3.67 -2.43 -13.73
N VAL A 130 -3.58 -2.66 -15.04
CA VAL A 130 -4.50 -3.52 -15.80
C VAL A 130 -4.51 -4.94 -15.24
N SER A 131 -3.34 -5.57 -15.04
CA SER A 131 -3.24 -6.90 -14.42
C SER A 131 -3.68 -6.94 -12.96
N ALA A 132 -3.74 -5.79 -12.27
CA ALA A 132 -4.19 -5.70 -10.88
C ALA A 132 -5.69 -5.50 -10.72
N ILE A 133 -6.40 -5.09 -11.78
CA ILE A 133 -7.86 -5.08 -11.79
C ILE A 133 -8.32 -6.54 -11.77
N ALA A 134 -8.99 -6.90 -10.68
CA ALA A 134 -9.01 -8.27 -10.19
C ALA A 134 -9.81 -9.23 -11.08
N VAL A 135 -9.28 -10.46 -11.21
CA VAL A 135 -10.03 -11.65 -11.62
C VAL A 135 -10.66 -12.27 -10.35
N PRO A 136 -11.96 -12.64 -10.36
CA PRO A 136 -12.69 -13.12 -9.18
C PRO A 136 -11.99 -14.20 -8.35
N ALA A 137 -11.35 -15.19 -9.00
CA ALA A 137 -10.67 -16.29 -8.33
C ALA A 137 -9.51 -15.85 -7.42
N LEU A 138 -8.84 -14.75 -7.75
CA LEU A 138 -7.71 -14.25 -6.97
C LEU A 138 -8.15 -13.54 -5.68
N VAL A 139 -9.40 -13.07 -5.63
CA VAL A 139 -9.94 -12.33 -4.47
C VAL A 139 -10.08 -13.25 -3.25
N VAL A 140 -10.56 -14.47 -3.48
CA VAL A 140 -10.65 -15.51 -2.44
C VAL A 140 -9.25 -15.97 -2.03
N ALA A 141 -8.35 -16.21 -2.98
CA ALA A 141 -6.98 -16.65 -2.71
C ALA A 141 -6.18 -15.64 -1.86
N ARG A 142 -6.42 -14.33 -2.05
CA ARG A 142 -5.84 -13.27 -1.20
C ARG A 142 -6.39 -13.28 0.23
N GLY A 143 -7.56 -13.91 0.42
CA GLY A 143 -8.21 -14.05 1.71
C GLY A 143 -9.20 -12.93 2.01
N HIS A 144 -9.91 -12.39 1.03
CA HIS A 144 -11.08 -11.54 1.32
C HIS A 144 -12.29 -12.41 1.70
N LYS A 145 -13.16 -11.90 2.59
CA LYS A 145 -14.45 -12.56 2.90
C LYS A 145 -15.53 -12.04 1.95
N ILE A 146 -15.95 -12.86 0.99
CA ILE A 146 -16.87 -12.46 -0.09
C ILE A 146 -18.01 -13.47 -0.31
N GLU A 147 -18.28 -14.34 0.66
CA GLU A 147 -19.27 -15.42 0.55
C GLU A 147 -20.69 -14.90 0.29
N ASN A 148 -21.02 -13.75 0.86
CA ASN A 148 -22.32 -13.10 0.74
C ASN A 148 -22.43 -12.12 -0.45
N VAL A 149 -21.35 -11.96 -1.23
CA VAL A 149 -21.33 -11.04 -2.38
C VAL A 149 -21.98 -11.73 -3.58
N PRO A 150 -22.97 -11.12 -4.26
CA PRO A 150 -23.75 -11.79 -5.30
C PRO A 150 -22.93 -12.10 -6.56
N GLU A 151 -22.02 -11.20 -6.95
CA GLU A 151 -21.18 -11.39 -8.14
C GLU A 151 -19.86 -10.60 -8.05
N LEU A 152 -18.91 -11.00 -8.90
CA LEU A 152 -17.66 -10.29 -9.12
C LEU A 152 -17.41 -10.13 -10.63
N PRO A 153 -16.96 -8.96 -11.11
CA PRO A 153 -16.72 -7.71 -10.38
C PRO A 153 -18.01 -7.10 -9.80
N LEU A 154 -17.92 -6.53 -8.59
CA LEU A 154 -19.08 -5.94 -7.92
C LEU A 154 -19.26 -4.50 -8.39
N VAL A 155 -20.39 -4.22 -9.06
CA VAL A 155 -20.78 -2.89 -9.53
C VAL A 155 -22.03 -2.44 -8.77
N VAL A 156 -22.02 -1.21 -8.29
CA VAL A 156 -23.10 -0.61 -7.49
C VAL A 156 -23.57 0.67 -8.16
N SER A 157 -24.83 1.04 -7.94
CA SER A 157 -25.40 2.28 -8.44
C SER A 157 -24.60 3.53 -8.03
N ASP A 158 -24.67 4.58 -8.86
CA ASP A 158 -24.00 5.86 -8.57
C ASP A 158 -24.61 6.57 -7.35
N SER A 159 -25.78 6.15 -6.87
CA SER A 159 -26.41 6.64 -5.64
C SER A 159 -25.51 6.50 -4.40
N VAL A 160 -24.58 5.53 -4.39
CA VAL A 160 -23.56 5.38 -3.33
C VAL A 160 -22.70 6.64 -3.20
N GLU A 161 -22.47 7.37 -4.29
CA GLU A 161 -21.62 8.55 -4.31
C GLU A 161 -22.18 9.73 -3.49
N ALA A 162 -23.50 9.78 -3.34
CA ALA A 162 -24.20 10.79 -2.56
C ALA A 162 -24.16 10.53 -1.03
N VAL A 163 -23.68 9.36 -0.59
CA VAL A 163 -23.66 8.97 0.82
C VAL A 163 -22.67 9.83 1.61
N GLU A 164 -23.17 10.52 2.64
CA GLU A 164 -22.37 11.40 3.51
C GLU A 164 -22.00 10.78 4.85
N LYS A 165 -22.89 9.98 5.43
CA LYS A 165 -22.76 9.46 6.79
C LYS A 165 -22.13 8.06 6.79
N THR A 166 -21.18 7.84 7.69
CA THR A 166 -20.52 6.54 7.90
C THR A 166 -21.51 5.44 8.28
N SER A 167 -22.54 5.77 9.08
CA SER A 167 -23.59 4.81 9.46
C SER A 167 -24.39 4.30 8.26
N VAL A 168 -24.65 5.17 7.28
CA VAL A 168 -25.32 4.81 6.03
C VAL A 168 -24.39 3.97 5.16
N ALA A 169 -23.09 4.32 5.08
CA ALA A 169 -22.10 3.52 4.36
C ALA A 169 -21.99 2.07 4.91
N ILE A 170 -22.11 1.87 6.22
CA ILE A 170 -22.15 0.53 6.83
C ILE A 170 -23.40 -0.23 6.39
N LYS A 171 -24.57 0.42 6.37
CA LYS A 171 -25.83 -0.20 5.92
C LYS A 171 -25.72 -0.66 4.46
N VAL A 172 -25.19 0.20 3.59
CA VAL A 172 -24.92 -0.10 2.18
C VAL A 172 -24.01 -1.32 2.02
N LEU A 173 -22.88 -1.36 2.74
CA LEU A 173 -21.96 -2.50 2.66
C LEU A 173 -22.59 -3.81 3.17
N LYS A 174 -23.46 -3.73 4.18
CA LYS A 174 -24.20 -4.90 4.70
C LYS A 174 -25.21 -5.41 3.69
N GLN A 175 -25.96 -4.51 3.06
CA GLN A 175 -26.92 -4.85 2.03
C GLN A 175 -26.28 -5.59 0.85
N ILE A 176 -25.08 -5.15 0.44
CA ILE A 176 -24.35 -5.74 -0.70
C ILE A 176 -23.54 -7.00 -0.29
N GLY A 177 -23.52 -7.37 1.00
CA GLY A 177 -22.74 -8.51 1.51
C GLY A 177 -21.22 -8.25 1.57
N ALA A 178 -20.77 -7.01 1.38
CA ALA A 178 -19.36 -6.62 1.38
C ALA A 178 -18.80 -6.26 2.77
N TYR A 179 -19.66 -6.14 3.78
CA TYR A 179 -19.28 -5.67 5.12
C TYR A 179 -18.42 -6.67 5.91
N ASP A 180 -18.57 -7.97 5.66
CA ASP A 180 -17.82 -9.03 6.37
C ASP A 180 -16.30 -8.89 6.19
N ASP A 181 -15.87 -8.39 5.02
CA ASP A 181 -14.46 -8.12 4.75
C ASP A 181 -13.93 -6.90 5.53
N ALA A 182 -14.77 -5.89 5.74
CA ALA A 182 -14.47 -4.75 6.60
C ALA A 182 -14.46 -5.13 8.09
N GLU A 183 -15.36 -6.01 8.53
CA GLU A 183 -15.34 -6.57 9.88
C GLU A 183 -14.08 -7.39 10.13
N LYS A 184 -13.69 -8.25 9.19
CA LYS A 184 -12.40 -8.95 9.24
C LYS A 184 -11.22 -7.99 9.38
N ALA A 185 -11.25 -6.86 8.68
CA ALA A 185 -10.20 -5.85 8.81
C ALA A 185 -10.21 -5.18 10.20
N LYS A 186 -11.38 -4.91 10.76
CA LYS A 186 -11.57 -4.37 12.12
C LYS A 186 -11.02 -5.31 13.20
N GLU A 187 -11.33 -6.60 13.12
CA GLU A 187 -10.86 -7.62 14.07
C GLU A 187 -9.35 -7.86 13.96
N SER A 188 -8.77 -7.64 12.77
CA SER A 188 -7.34 -7.90 12.51
C SER A 188 -6.37 -6.85 13.05
N ILE A 189 -6.84 -5.83 13.75
CA ILE A 189 -5.99 -4.74 14.23
C ILE A 189 -5.01 -5.27 15.29
N GLY A 190 -3.77 -5.48 14.86
CA GLY A 190 -2.67 -5.96 15.69
C GLY A 190 -1.69 -4.85 16.06
N ILE A 191 -1.00 -5.03 17.18
CA ILE A 191 0.12 -4.16 17.57
C ILE A 191 1.37 -4.60 16.81
N ARG A 192 2.00 -3.66 16.10
CA ARG A 192 3.25 -3.91 15.36
C ARG A 192 4.38 -4.29 16.32
N SER A 193 5.07 -5.39 16.04
CA SER A 193 6.28 -5.78 16.76
C SER A 193 7.48 -4.88 16.41
N GLY A 194 8.42 -4.75 17.35
CA GLY A 194 9.65 -3.97 17.17
C GLY A 194 9.51 -2.44 17.28
N VAL A 195 10.48 -1.73 16.70
CA VAL A 195 10.68 -0.27 16.86
C VAL A 195 9.59 0.58 16.17
N GLY A 196 8.78 -0.03 15.29
CA GLY A 196 7.73 0.68 14.54
C GLY A 196 6.71 1.39 15.43
N LYS A 197 6.46 0.87 16.64
CA LYS A 197 5.56 1.48 17.64
C LYS A 197 5.98 2.90 18.03
N MET A 198 7.29 3.13 18.16
CA MET A 198 7.87 4.44 18.50
C MET A 198 7.78 5.44 17.33
N ARG A 199 7.58 4.96 16.10
CA ARG A 199 7.56 5.77 14.87
C ARG A 199 6.14 6.03 14.36
N ASN A 200 5.16 6.13 15.25
CA ASN A 200 3.73 6.33 14.92
C ASN A 200 3.13 5.24 14.01
N ARG A 201 3.66 4.00 14.08
CA ARG A 201 3.15 2.84 13.33
C ARG A 201 2.75 1.71 14.28
N ARG A 202 2.03 2.07 15.35
CA ARG A 202 1.67 1.15 16.44
C ARG A 202 0.74 0.04 15.96
N TYR A 203 -0.27 0.38 15.16
CA TYR A 203 -1.27 -0.58 14.70
C TYR A 203 -1.04 -0.98 13.25
N VAL A 204 -1.33 -2.24 12.94
CA VAL A 204 -1.40 -2.77 11.57
C VAL A 204 -2.75 -3.46 11.44
N SER A 205 -3.47 -3.13 10.37
CA SER A 205 -4.72 -3.75 10.00
C SER A 205 -4.61 -4.35 8.61
N ARG A 206 -5.42 -5.38 8.34
CA ARG A 206 -5.59 -5.92 6.99
C ARG A 206 -6.27 -4.89 6.09
N LYS A 207 -6.02 -5.00 4.80
CA LYS A 207 -6.65 -4.18 3.76
C LYS A 207 -7.92 -4.87 3.31
N GLY A 208 -9.07 -4.26 3.59
CA GLY A 208 -10.38 -4.74 3.18
C GLY A 208 -10.78 -4.20 1.79
N PRO A 209 -12.08 -3.92 1.56
CA PRO A 209 -12.56 -3.55 0.24
C PRO A 209 -11.97 -2.21 -0.23
N LEU A 210 -11.72 -2.12 -1.53
CA LEU A 210 -11.39 -0.88 -2.21
C LEU A 210 -12.64 -0.36 -2.93
N VAL A 211 -13.13 0.81 -2.57
CA VAL A 211 -14.27 1.44 -3.26
C VAL A 211 -13.74 2.41 -4.31
N VAL A 212 -14.18 2.24 -5.55
CA VAL A 212 -13.76 3.05 -6.70
C VAL A 212 -14.94 3.87 -7.24
N TYR A 213 -14.76 5.18 -7.25
CA TYR A 213 -15.78 6.17 -7.60
C TYR A 213 -15.37 7.03 -8.80
N GLY A 214 -16.36 7.48 -9.58
CA GLY A 214 -16.17 8.13 -10.88
C GLY A 214 -16.39 9.65 -10.87
N THR A 215 -17.02 10.20 -9.83
CA THR A 215 -17.31 11.64 -9.74
C THR A 215 -16.28 12.40 -8.88
N GLU A 216 -15.76 13.50 -9.40
CA GLU A 216 -14.90 14.41 -8.66
C GLU A 216 -15.68 15.10 -7.53
N GLY A 217 -15.06 15.27 -6.35
CA GLY A 217 -15.70 15.92 -5.20
C GLY A 217 -16.82 15.11 -4.54
N SER A 218 -17.00 13.84 -4.92
CA SER A 218 -18.03 12.95 -4.36
C SER A 218 -17.96 12.85 -2.82
N LYS A 219 -19.15 12.84 -2.19
CA LYS A 219 -19.29 12.83 -0.73
C LYS A 219 -18.96 11.47 -0.11
N ILE A 220 -18.94 10.41 -0.93
CA ILE A 220 -18.52 9.04 -0.59
C ILE A 220 -17.19 9.00 0.16
N VAL A 221 -16.26 9.91 -0.18
CA VAL A 221 -14.94 9.94 0.44
C VAL A 221 -15.04 10.21 1.94
N LYS A 222 -15.96 11.08 2.37
CA LYS A 222 -16.16 11.40 3.79
C LYS A 222 -16.84 10.23 4.52
N ALA A 223 -17.80 9.58 3.87
CA ALA A 223 -18.55 8.48 4.49
C ALA A 223 -17.72 7.20 4.67
N PHE A 224 -16.90 6.84 3.67
CA PHE A 224 -16.20 5.54 3.67
C PHE A 224 -14.78 5.62 4.26
N ARG A 225 -14.14 6.80 4.33
CA ARG A 225 -12.74 6.93 4.79
C ARG A 225 -12.49 6.45 6.22
N ASN A 226 -13.48 6.54 7.10
CA ASN A 226 -13.32 6.16 8.50
C ASN A 226 -13.61 4.67 8.76
N LEU A 227 -14.06 3.92 7.75
CA LEU A 227 -14.33 2.49 7.91
C LEU A 227 -13.01 1.71 7.99
N PRO A 228 -12.89 0.76 8.93
CA PRO A 228 -11.65 0.02 9.13
C PRO A 228 -11.33 -0.84 7.90
N GLY A 229 -10.10 -0.71 7.38
CA GLY A 229 -9.61 -1.50 6.25
C GLY A 229 -10.12 -1.08 4.88
N VAL A 230 -11.18 -0.26 4.81
CA VAL A 230 -11.72 0.27 3.56
C VAL A 230 -10.81 1.36 3.03
N GLU A 231 -10.51 1.29 1.73
CA GLU A 231 -9.82 2.37 1.04
C GLU A 231 -10.65 2.86 -0.13
N LEU A 232 -10.37 4.10 -0.55
CA LEU A 232 -11.09 4.77 -1.63
C LEU A 232 -10.12 5.11 -2.75
N CYS A 233 -10.56 5.02 -4.00
CA CYS A 233 -9.82 5.49 -5.16
C CYS A 233 -10.76 6.16 -6.15
N HIS A 234 -10.29 7.20 -6.82
CA HIS A 234 -10.97 7.71 -8.00
C HIS A 234 -10.40 7.02 -9.23
N VAL A 235 -11.24 6.82 -10.23
CA VAL A 235 -10.95 6.02 -11.45
C VAL A 235 -9.78 6.61 -12.23
N GLU A 236 -9.75 7.92 -12.43
CA GLU A 236 -8.67 8.59 -13.17
C GLU A 236 -7.31 8.55 -12.45
N ARG A 237 -7.28 8.21 -11.16
CA ARG A 237 -6.06 8.11 -10.34
C ARG A 237 -5.93 6.74 -9.67
N LEU A 238 -6.25 5.69 -10.43
CA LEU A 238 -6.01 4.30 -10.00
C LEU A 238 -4.54 4.10 -9.60
N ASN A 239 -4.35 3.52 -8.41
CA ASN A 239 -3.03 3.33 -7.82
C ASN A 239 -2.78 1.84 -7.59
N LEU A 240 -1.69 1.32 -8.16
CA LEU A 240 -1.26 -0.06 -7.97
C LEU A 240 -1.08 -0.44 -6.49
N LEU A 241 -0.61 0.48 -5.64
CA LEU A 241 -0.44 0.21 -4.20
C LEU A 241 -1.78 -0.04 -3.49
N LYS A 242 -2.87 0.52 -4.02
CA LYS A 242 -4.23 0.27 -3.52
C LYS A 242 -4.84 -0.97 -4.16
N LEU A 243 -4.62 -1.23 -5.45
CA LEU A 243 -5.15 -2.41 -6.13
C LEU A 243 -4.46 -3.71 -5.69
N ALA A 244 -3.14 -3.69 -5.54
CA ALA A 244 -2.32 -4.81 -5.11
C ALA A 244 -1.44 -4.46 -3.89
N PRO A 245 -2.02 -4.24 -2.69
CA PRO A 245 -1.24 -3.94 -1.49
C PRO A 245 -0.26 -5.09 -1.18
N GLY A 246 1.03 -4.77 -1.11
CA GLY A 246 2.09 -5.75 -0.90
C GLY A 246 2.58 -6.42 -2.19
N GLY A 247 2.09 -6.02 -3.37
CA GLY A 247 2.36 -6.69 -4.63
C GLY A 247 1.51 -7.94 -4.87
N HIS A 248 0.57 -8.24 -3.96
CA HIS A 248 -0.37 -9.35 -4.09
C HIS A 248 -1.63 -8.91 -4.83
N LEU A 249 -1.91 -9.60 -5.92
CA LEU A 249 -3.08 -9.45 -6.77
C LEU A 249 -4.38 -9.92 -6.10
N GLY A 250 -5.52 -9.50 -6.64
CA GLY A 250 -6.83 -9.97 -6.19
C GLY A 250 -7.36 -9.25 -4.96
N ARG A 251 -7.31 -7.91 -4.93
CA ARG A 251 -8.03 -7.17 -3.89
C ARG A 251 -9.52 -7.16 -4.20
N PHE A 252 -10.37 -7.24 -3.18
CA PHE A 252 -11.81 -7.02 -3.35
C PHE A 252 -12.07 -5.54 -3.67
N VAL A 253 -12.62 -5.27 -4.86
CA VAL A 253 -12.89 -3.93 -5.37
C VAL A 253 -14.40 -3.78 -5.64
N ILE A 254 -14.97 -2.68 -5.16
CA ILE A 254 -16.35 -2.26 -5.38
C ILE A 254 -16.33 -1.09 -6.34
N TRP A 255 -17.00 -1.20 -7.47
CA TRP A 255 -17.07 -0.16 -8.49
C TRP A 255 -18.42 0.54 -8.43
N THR A 256 -18.42 1.87 -8.57
CA THR A 256 -19.64 2.59 -8.95
C THR A 256 -19.88 2.41 -10.45
N LYS A 257 -21.13 2.53 -10.90
CA LYS A 257 -21.50 2.37 -12.31
C LYS A 257 -20.68 3.32 -13.21
N SER A 258 -20.68 4.60 -12.90
CA SER A 258 -19.90 5.62 -13.60
C SER A 258 -18.39 5.34 -13.60
N ALA A 259 -17.87 4.79 -12.51
CA ALA A 259 -16.47 4.38 -12.44
C ALA A 259 -16.14 3.22 -13.38
N PHE A 260 -17.04 2.27 -13.47
CA PHE A 260 -16.86 1.06 -14.26
C PHE A 260 -16.87 1.38 -15.76
N GLU A 261 -17.77 2.26 -16.20
CA GLU A 261 -17.82 2.72 -17.60
C GLU A 261 -16.58 3.53 -18.01
N LYS A 262 -16.03 4.35 -17.09
CA LYS A 262 -14.81 5.12 -17.33
C LYS A 262 -13.52 4.30 -17.41
N LEU A 263 -13.54 3.01 -17.04
CA LEU A 263 -12.34 2.16 -17.05
C LEU A 263 -11.74 1.97 -18.44
N GLU A 264 -12.53 2.00 -19.51
CA GLU A 264 -12.01 1.82 -20.87
C GLU A 264 -11.18 3.01 -21.38
N GLY A 265 -11.39 4.20 -20.82
CA GLY A 265 -10.67 5.42 -21.21
C GLY A 265 -9.28 5.56 -20.59
N ILE A 266 -8.84 4.61 -19.75
CA ILE A 266 -7.61 4.69 -18.92
C ILE A 266 -6.54 3.71 -19.40
#